data_AF-A0A388K5M3-F1
#
_entry.id   AF-A0A388K5M3-F1
#
_cell.length_a   1.000
_cell.length_b   1.000
_cell.length_c   1.000
_cell.angle_alpha   90.00
_cell.angle_beta   90.00
_cell.angle_gamma   90.00
#
_symmetry.space_group_name_H-M   'P 1'
#
loop_
_entity.id
_entity.type
_entity.pdbx_description
1 polymer ?
#
loop_
_entity_poly.entity_id
_entity_poly.type
_entity_poly.pdbx_seq_one_letter_code
_entity_poly.pdbx_strand_id
1 'polypeptide(L)'
;MQKGVCLIGDLWVANTNRWISSDQLKELLGQLPDQEAHFTQLIQAIPAEWRQILGPEGIDPPGTWYVGDTDEAERYCGLESWTEDRSGKCWLETYKRVLPNLPTLERSGMRIQYGLGGLKEIRVQLRPPKEEGFPLIPVLVGNGVSVDKLKIDPEVWGWSLGDLVVMGMDKLDANLISKMHSGAESVSSRTGRRWSQQVPHLRPPSHSELSRLWSQLQALPSQKLASLLWLQSHLAVPTSQWLADKGMYVNTTCDRCKEGPETMQHLWWECPRSRKWWKWWVYHWNRFAERLDLTGERWVLTGCLPENTSSTERWGYIAQVGRAIMFWVIWADRNNLKFKGEGLPEEQAEELFKNLLATAIRADWARRRGQQDHARRESWFRGWKMARSMKGALVALAFFGLMSVVAASRSEDDTDVCNLANVNLDSLKGPCDAMASNLGRGGECCSKIDALMAEVLDNSRFNQECGVQLLNKIAMNGYPMIALDYVDKCLGEERRALQAVSSSSSVTTKTPTPTPTGKSTDKTAPSSHSSTPAAAIPILMQLAFAFVAIALLH
;
A
#
# COMPACT_ATOMS: atom_id res chain seq x y z
N MET A 1 39.95 23.91 19.92
CA MET A 1 40.06 22.72 19.06
C MET A 1 41.39 22.08 19.32
N GLN A 2 41.44 20.80 19.68
CA GLN A 2 42.70 20.06 19.75
C GLN A 2 43.22 19.86 18.32
N LYS A 3 44.43 20.33 18.04
CA LYS A 3 45.14 20.02 16.79
C LYS A 3 45.88 18.70 17.01
N GLY A 4 45.67 17.72 16.13
CA GLY A 4 46.26 16.39 16.24
C GLY A 4 46.13 15.62 14.94
N VAL A 5 46.88 14.52 14.86
CA VAL A 5 46.83 13.55 13.77
C VAL A 5 45.95 12.39 14.24
N CYS A 6 44.87 12.12 13.52
CA CYS A 6 43.94 11.03 13.86
C CYS A 6 43.95 9.94 12.79
N LEU A 7 44.29 10.29 11.55
CA LEU A 7 44.25 9.41 10.39
C LEU A 7 45.60 9.40 9.68
N ILE A 8 45.90 8.31 8.95
CA ILE A 8 47.10 8.23 8.09
C ILE A 8 47.03 9.29 6.98
N GLY A 9 45.84 9.64 6.51
CA GLY A 9 45.63 10.73 5.56
C GLY A 9 46.04 12.10 6.09
N ASP A 10 46.08 12.29 7.42
CA ASP A 10 46.59 13.52 8.03
C ASP A 10 48.12 13.58 8.01
N LEU A 11 48.80 12.50 7.62
CA LEU A 11 50.26 12.40 7.48
C LEU A 11 50.70 12.33 6.02
N TRP A 12 49.77 12.33 5.07
CA TRP A 12 50.04 12.00 3.67
C TRP A 12 49.34 12.96 2.70
N VAL A 13 50.10 13.47 1.72
CA VAL A 13 49.60 14.40 0.71
C VAL A 13 49.25 13.64 -0.56
N ALA A 14 47.94 13.45 -0.77
CA ALA A 14 47.40 12.65 -1.88
C ALA A 14 47.87 13.12 -3.26
N ASN A 15 47.97 14.43 -3.47
CA ASN A 15 48.32 14.98 -4.79
C ASN A 15 49.77 14.69 -5.20
N THR A 16 50.64 14.44 -4.22
CA THR A 16 52.08 14.25 -4.46
C THR A 16 52.54 12.83 -4.15
N ASN A 17 51.65 11.95 -3.66
CA ASN A 17 51.99 10.63 -3.11
C ASN A 17 53.21 10.70 -2.19
N ARG A 18 53.23 11.65 -1.25
CA ARG A 18 54.35 11.86 -0.33
C ARG A 18 53.83 12.08 1.08
N TRP A 19 54.60 11.62 2.06
CA TRP A 19 54.44 12.07 3.44
C TRP A 19 54.58 13.60 3.50
N ILE A 20 53.76 14.26 4.31
CA ILE A 20 53.88 15.71 4.51
C ILE A 20 55.29 16.04 5.00
N SER A 21 55.86 17.14 4.53
CA SER A 21 57.16 17.57 5.04
C SER A 21 57.06 18.00 6.52
N SER A 22 58.19 18.03 7.23
CA SER A 22 58.23 18.55 8.61
C SER A 22 57.66 19.98 8.69
N ASP A 23 57.93 20.82 7.70
CA ASP A 23 57.44 22.19 7.65
C ASP A 23 55.91 22.27 7.49
N GLN A 24 55.34 21.44 6.61
CA GLN A 24 53.88 21.36 6.43
C GLN A 24 53.20 20.81 7.68
N LEU A 25 53.82 19.85 8.36
CA LEU A 25 53.32 19.30 9.62
C LEU A 25 53.35 20.37 10.74
N LYS A 26 54.41 21.18 10.82
CA LYS A 26 54.51 22.33 11.75
C LYS A 26 53.43 23.37 11.48
N GLU A 27 53.10 23.63 10.22
CA GLU A 27 52.03 24.54 9.84
C GLU A 27 50.65 24.02 10.32
N LEU A 28 50.39 22.73 10.13
CA LEU A 28 49.13 22.09 10.53
C LEU A 28 48.96 22.05 12.06
N LEU A 29 49.96 21.51 12.78
CA LEU A 29 49.85 21.23 14.23
C LEU A 29 50.34 22.38 15.12
N GLY A 30 51.09 23.34 14.58
CA GLY A 30 51.75 24.42 15.34
C GLY A 30 53.12 24.01 15.91
N GLN A 31 53.68 24.84 16.80
CA GLN A 31 54.99 24.61 17.44
C GLN A 31 54.87 23.67 18.64
N LEU A 32 54.58 22.40 18.40
CA LEU A 32 54.62 21.37 19.45
C LEU A 32 56.06 20.82 19.61
N PRO A 33 56.51 20.54 20.86
CA PRO A 33 57.81 19.91 21.09
C PRO A 33 57.83 18.49 20.51
N ASP A 34 59.03 18.03 20.09
CA ASP A 34 59.31 16.68 19.59
C ASP A 34 58.47 16.18 18.41
N GLN A 35 57.85 17.11 17.68
CA GLN A 35 56.94 16.81 16.58
C GLN A 35 57.56 15.93 15.48
N GLU A 36 58.81 16.21 15.10
CA GLU A 36 59.54 15.43 14.09
C GLU A 36 59.83 14.00 14.55
N ALA A 37 60.16 13.82 15.83
CA ALA A 37 60.43 12.52 16.40
C ALA A 37 59.15 11.68 16.44
N HIS A 38 58.04 12.25 16.91
CA HIS A 38 56.74 11.58 16.93
C HIS A 38 56.20 11.30 15.52
N PHE A 39 56.39 12.21 14.56
CA PHE A 39 56.05 11.96 13.16
C PHE A 39 56.80 10.75 12.59
N THR A 40 58.10 10.68 12.85
CA THR A 40 58.92 9.53 12.44
C THR A 40 58.43 8.23 13.09
N GLN A 41 58.09 8.26 14.38
CA GLN A 41 57.53 7.11 15.09
C GLN A 41 56.18 6.67 14.52
N LEU A 42 55.29 7.62 14.20
CA LEU A 42 53.99 7.32 13.58
C LEU A 42 54.17 6.65 12.22
N ILE A 43 55.06 7.17 11.36
CA ILE A 43 55.40 6.52 10.08
C ILE A 43 55.99 5.13 10.34
N GLN A 44 56.89 4.98 11.31
CA GLN A 44 57.50 3.69 11.65
C GLN A 44 56.49 2.67 12.22
N ALA A 45 55.40 3.12 12.82
CA ALA A 45 54.32 2.28 13.32
C ALA A 45 53.37 1.78 12.21
N ILE A 46 53.30 2.47 11.06
CA ILE A 46 52.53 2.02 9.90
C ILE A 46 53.15 0.71 9.36
N PRO A 47 52.35 -0.33 9.04
CA PRO A 47 52.86 -1.57 8.45
C PRO A 47 53.77 -1.32 7.25
N ALA A 48 54.83 -2.12 7.11
CA ALA A 48 55.84 -1.91 6.07
C ALA A 48 55.23 -1.95 4.65
N GLU A 49 54.27 -2.85 4.40
CA GLU A 49 53.53 -2.91 3.14
C GLU A 49 52.77 -1.61 2.83
N TRP A 50 52.16 -0.98 3.84
CA TRP A 50 51.42 0.28 3.65
C TRP A 50 52.38 1.45 3.43
N ARG A 51 53.52 1.45 4.11
CA ARG A 51 54.57 2.46 3.85
C ARG A 51 55.12 2.37 2.44
N GLN A 52 55.16 1.18 1.84
CA GLN A 52 55.60 1.00 0.47
C GLN A 52 54.58 1.59 -0.52
N ILE A 53 53.29 1.40 -0.24
CA ILE A 53 52.18 1.94 -1.05
C ILE A 53 52.04 3.46 -0.86
N LEU A 54 52.12 3.95 0.38
CA LEU A 54 51.91 5.35 0.75
C LEU A 54 53.20 6.19 0.73
N GLY A 55 54.35 5.56 0.53
CA GLY A 55 55.65 6.21 0.56
C GLY A 55 55.83 7.24 -0.56
N PRO A 56 56.90 8.05 -0.51
CA PRO A 56 57.25 8.98 -1.60
C PRO A 56 57.51 8.27 -2.93
N GLU A 57 57.79 6.97 -2.88
CA GLU A 57 57.91 6.11 -4.05
C GLU A 57 56.53 5.72 -4.60
N GLY A 58 55.48 5.71 -3.76
CA GLY A 58 54.07 5.61 -4.16
C GLY A 58 53.83 4.60 -5.26
N ILE A 59 54.51 3.46 -5.15
CA ILE A 59 54.68 2.53 -6.25
C ILE A 59 53.40 1.72 -6.30
N ASP A 60 52.47 2.14 -7.15
CA ASP A 60 51.36 1.30 -7.51
C ASP A 60 51.92 -0.06 -7.95
N PRO A 61 51.35 -1.18 -7.47
CA PRO A 61 51.92 -2.49 -7.71
C PRO A 61 51.87 -2.84 -9.20
N PRO A 62 52.82 -3.66 -9.70
CA PRO A 62 52.66 -4.35 -10.98
C PRO A 62 51.27 -4.97 -11.12
N GLY A 63 50.64 -4.73 -12.26
CA GLY A 63 49.26 -5.14 -12.56
C GLY A 63 48.22 -4.02 -12.43
N THR A 64 48.56 -2.84 -11.90
CA THR A 64 47.64 -1.69 -11.86
C THR A 64 47.39 -1.14 -13.27
N TRP A 65 46.14 -0.78 -13.56
CA TRP A 65 45.71 -0.31 -14.87
C TRP A 65 45.36 1.18 -14.86
N TYR A 66 45.64 1.85 -15.98
CA TYR A 66 45.40 3.27 -16.14
C TYR A 66 44.80 3.61 -17.51
N VAL A 67 44.11 4.75 -17.56
CA VAL A 67 43.73 5.46 -18.79
C VAL A 67 44.47 6.79 -18.85
N GLY A 68 44.96 7.17 -20.04
CA GLY A 68 45.57 8.48 -20.25
C GLY A 68 44.53 9.62 -20.27
N ASP A 69 44.88 10.78 -19.71
CA ASP A 69 44.01 11.96 -19.69
C ASP A 69 44.06 12.79 -20.98
N THR A 70 44.95 12.44 -21.91
CA THR A 70 45.13 13.16 -23.18
C THR A 70 44.10 12.72 -24.21
N ASP A 71 43.50 13.68 -24.93
CA ASP A 71 42.57 13.48 -26.07
C ASP A 71 43.14 12.65 -27.25
N GLU A 72 44.40 12.22 -27.17
CA GLU A 72 44.92 11.19 -28.07
C GLU A 72 44.16 9.89 -27.83
N ALA A 73 43.50 9.39 -28.89
CA ALA A 73 42.77 8.12 -28.99
C ALA A 73 42.90 7.19 -27.77
N GLU A 74 41.79 6.90 -27.07
CA GLU A 74 41.69 6.10 -25.84
C GLU A 74 42.80 5.03 -25.70
N ARG A 75 43.86 5.37 -24.97
CA ARG A 75 44.98 4.48 -24.64
C ARG A 75 44.86 4.01 -23.21
N TYR A 76 44.95 2.71 -23.04
CA TYR A 76 44.96 2.03 -21.76
C TYR A 76 46.37 1.51 -21.48
N CYS A 77 46.78 1.52 -20.22
CA CYS A 77 48.12 1.11 -19.81
C CYS A 77 48.02 0.14 -18.64
N GLY A 78 48.67 -1.02 -18.74
CA GLY A 78 48.92 -1.90 -17.60
C GLY A 78 50.35 -1.68 -17.11
N LEU A 79 50.52 -1.43 -15.82
CA LEU A 79 51.84 -1.28 -15.22
C LEU A 79 52.49 -2.65 -15.06
N GLU A 80 53.61 -2.87 -15.75
CA GLU A 80 54.34 -4.14 -15.70
C GLU A 80 55.38 -4.13 -14.59
N SER A 81 56.20 -3.08 -14.52
CA SER A 81 57.26 -2.97 -13.52
C SER A 81 57.74 -1.54 -13.35
N TRP A 82 58.38 -1.28 -12.22
CA TRP A 82 59.15 -0.08 -11.97
C TRP A 82 60.63 -0.37 -12.15
N THR A 83 61.37 0.62 -12.63
CA THR A 83 62.83 0.51 -12.72
C THR A 83 63.47 0.58 -11.32
N GLU A 84 64.44 -0.30 -11.07
CA GLU A 84 65.13 -0.41 -9.77
C GLU A 84 66.06 0.78 -9.47
N ASP A 85 66.39 1.59 -10.48
CA ASP A 85 67.36 2.70 -10.39
C ASP A 85 66.82 3.92 -9.62
N ARG A 86 65.62 3.83 -9.04
CA ARG A 86 64.90 4.92 -8.35
C ARG A 86 64.70 6.16 -9.21
N SER A 87 64.85 6.05 -10.53
CA SER A 87 64.60 7.17 -11.46
C SER A 87 63.12 7.55 -11.55
N GLY A 88 62.25 6.71 -11.00
CA GLY A 88 60.80 6.83 -11.14
C GLY A 88 60.32 6.44 -12.54
N LYS A 89 61.15 5.80 -13.38
CA LYS A 89 60.66 5.24 -14.65
C LYS A 89 59.85 3.98 -14.39
N CYS A 90 58.76 3.83 -15.12
CA CYS A 90 57.93 2.64 -15.15
C CYS A 90 57.81 2.09 -16.57
N TRP A 91 57.65 0.76 -16.67
CA TRP A 91 57.31 0.04 -17.88
C TRP A 91 55.79 -0.16 -17.91
N LEU A 92 55.17 0.39 -18.96
CA LEU A 92 53.74 0.30 -19.18
C LEU A 92 53.48 -0.51 -20.46
N GLU A 93 52.73 -1.60 -20.34
CA GLU A 93 52.15 -2.26 -21.49
C GLU A 93 50.99 -1.40 -22.01
N THR A 94 51.00 -1.06 -23.29
CA THR A 94 49.94 -0.25 -23.88
C THR A 94 48.89 -1.13 -24.53
N TYR A 95 47.64 -0.73 -24.38
CA TYR A 95 46.46 -1.43 -24.87
C TYR A 95 45.52 -0.47 -25.59
N LYS A 96 44.77 -1.00 -26.55
CA LYS A 96 43.68 -0.31 -27.24
C LYS A 96 42.45 -1.23 -27.28
N ARG A 97 41.26 -0.67 -27.46
CA ARG A 97 40.06 -1.50 -27.65
C ARG A 97 40.16 -2.27 -28.96
N VAL A 98 39.74 -3.52 -28.94
CA VAL A 98 39.61 -4.34 -30.16
C VAL A 98 38.60 -3.69 -31.12
N LEU A 99 37.49 -3.17 -30.58
CA LEU A 99 36.52 -2.36 -31.30
C LEU A 99 36.06 -1.20 -30.41
N PRO A 100 35.70 -0.02 -30.96
CA PRO A 100 35.36 1.18 -30.17
C PRO A 100 34.30 0.95 -29.08
N ASN A 101 33.33 0.07 -29.34
CA ASN A 101 32.21 -0.20 -28.43
C ASN A 101 32.40 -1.47 -27.59
N LEU A 102 33.51 -2.19 -27.75
CA LEU A 102 33.80 -3.38 -26.95
C LEU A 102 34.69 -3.02 -25.75
N PRO A 103 34.45 -3.61 -24.57
CA PRO A 103 35.30 -3.41 -23.40
C PRO A 103 36.62 -4.21 -23.50
N THR A 104 36.74 -5.11 -24.47
CA THR A 104 37.93 -5.95 -24.65
C THR A 104 39.10 -5.13 -25.17
N LEU A 105 40.24 -5.30 -24.52
CA LEU A 105 41.49 -4.68 -24.88
C LEU A 105 42.40 -5.66 -25.63
N GLU A 106 43.14 -5.16 -26.61
CA GLU A 106 44.27 -5.83 -27.23
C GLU A 106 45.56 -5.05 -26.97
N ARG A 107 46.65 -5.79 -26.74
CA ARG A 107 47.97 -5.20 -26.51
C ARG A 107 48.44 -4.52 -27.79
N SER A 108 48.79 -3.25 -27.71
CA SER A 108 49.26 -2.43 -28.82
C SER A 108 50.78 -2.18 -28.78
N GLY A 109 51.42 -2.37 -27.63
CA GLY A 109 52.85 -2.13 -27.49
C GLY A 109 53.33 -2.06 -26.05
N MET A 110 54.45 -1.37 -25.86
CA MET A 110 55.09 -1.12 -24.58
C MET A 110 55.71 0.27 -24.62
N ARG A 111 55.68 0.98 -23.50
CA ARG A 111 56.27 2.31 -23.37
C ARG A 111 56.95 2.48 -22.00
N ILE A 112 58.00 3.30 -21.99
CA ILE A 112 58.67 3.74 -20.76
C ILE A 112 58.22 5.18 -20.49
N GLN A 113 57.84 5.47 -19.26
CA GLN A 113 57.48 6.82 -18.83
C GLN A 113 58.03 7.11 -17.43
N TYR A 114 58.34 8.38 -17.16
CA TYR A 114 58.66 8.85 -15.80
C TYR A 114 57.37 9.11 -15.01
N GLY A 115 57.18 8.36 -13.93
CA GLY A 115 56.00 8.41 -13.07
C GLY A 115 54.70 8.07 -13.78
N LEU A 116 53.59 8.30 -13.08
CA LEU A 116 52.22 8.05 -13.55
C LEU A 116 51.44 9.35 -13.80
N GLY A 117 52.13 10.49 -13.94
CA GLY A 117 51.50 11.79 -14.18
C GLY A 117 50.64 11.79 -15.44
N GLY A 118 49.41 12.30 -15.34
CA GLY A 118 48.43 12.33 -16.44
C GLY A 118 47.73 11.00 -16.70
N LEU A 119 47.92 10.01 -15.83
CA LEU A 119 47.21 8.74 -15.86
C LEU A 119 46.18 8.68 -14.73
N LYS A 120 45.01 8.13 -15.03
CA LYS A 120 43.95 7.86 -14.05
C LYS A 120 43.78 6.37 -13.91
N GLU A 121 43.81 5.89 -12.67
CA GLU A 121 43.62 4.47 -12.36
C GLU A 121 42.24 4.01 -12.84
N ILE A 122 42.19 2.82 -13.44
CA ILE A 122 40.97 2.14 -13.91
C ILE A 122 40.99 0.68 -13.47
N ARG A 123 39.84 0.01 -13.60
CA ARG A 123 39.71 -1.42 -13.34
C ARG A 123 39.66 -2.22 -14.64
N VAL A 124 40.42 -3.30 -14.69
CA VAL A 124 40.47 -4.23 -15.85
C VAL A 124 40.40 -5.66 -15.33
N GLN A 125 39.38 -6.39 -15.76
CA GLN A 125 39.21 -7.80 -15.44
C GLN A 125 39.98 -8.66 -16.45
N LEU A 126 40.88 -9.50 -15.96
CA LEU A 126 41.55 -10.51 -16.79
C LEU A 126 40.67 -11.75 -16.90
N ARG A 127 40.16 -12.05 -18.11
CA ARG A 127 39.32 -13.23 -18.35
C ARG A 127 40.11 -14.36 -18.99
N PRO A 128 39.85 -15.62 -18.63
CA PRO A 128 40.43 -16.74 -19.36
C PRO A 128 39.97 -16.72 -20.82
N PRO A 129 40.85 -17.03 -21.77
CA PRO A 129 40.47 -17.16 -23.18
C PRO A 129 39.56 -18.37 -23.39
N LYS A 130 38.88 -18.40 -24.55
CA LYS A 130 38.00 -19.53 -24.93
C LYS A 130 38.79 -20.81 -25.25
N GLU A 131 40.02 -20.66 -25.72
CA GLU A 131 40.90 -21.75 -26.10
C GLU A 131 42.05 -21.81 -25.08
N GLU A 132 42.35 -23.02 -24.57
CA GLU A 132 43.47 -23.22 -23.66
C GLU A 132 44.79 -22.85 -24.34
N GLY A 133 45.72 -22.24 -23.58
CA GLY A 133 47.03 -21.83 -24.06
C GLY A 133 47.13 -20.40 -24.59
N PHE A 134 46.02 -19.68 -24.72
CA PHE A 134 46.04 -18.25 -25.05
C PHE A 134 46.28 -17.37 -23.80
N PRO A 135 46.76 -16.13 -23.96
CA PRO A 135 46.89 -15.19 -22.85
C PRO A 135 45.50 -14.79 -22.31
N LEU A 136 45.47 -14.34 -21.06
CA LEU A 136 44.27 -13.76 -20.46
C LEU A 136 43.82 -12.54 -21.28
N ILE A 137 42.51 -12.39 -21.43
CA ILE A 137 41.89 -11.31 -22.18
C ILE A 137 41.57 -10.16 -21.22
N PRO A 138 42.22 -8.99 -21.35
CA PRO A 138 41.90 -7.83 -20.53
C PRO A 138 40.57 -7.21 -20.96
N VAL A 139 39.66 -7.02 -20.00
CA VAL A 139 38.31 -6.46 -20.22
C VAL A 139 38.10 -5.27 -19.29
N LEU A 140 37.80 -4.10 -19.87
CA LEU A 140 37.51 -2.88 -19.12
C LEU A 140 36.27 -3.05 -18.22
N VAL A 141 36.41 -2.64 -16.97
CA VAL A 141 35.32 -2.49 -16.01
C VAL A 141 34.77 -1.08 -16.10
N GLY A 142 33.43 -0.93 -16.03
CA GLY A 142 32.80 0.39 -16.11
C GLY A 142 33.14 1.16 -17.39
N ASN A 143 33.46 0.46 -18.47
CA ASN A 143 33.92 1.04 -19.74
C ASN A 143 35.21 1.89 -19.65
N GLY A 144 36.08 1.63 -18.67
CA GLY A 144 37.31 2.39 -18.46
C GLY A 144 37.11 3.72 -17.73
N VAL A 145 35.98 3.88 -17.03
CA VAL A 145 35.78 5.00 -16.09
C VAL A 145 36.83 4.90 -14.97
N SER A 146 37.43 6.04 -14.64
CA SER A 146 38.44 6.14 -13.59
C SER A 146 37.87 5.77 -12.21
N VAL A 147 38.71 5.16 -11.36
CA VAL A 147 38.30 4.62 -10.06
C VAL A 147 37.63 5.69 -9.18
N ASP A 148 38.13 6.92 -9.20
CA ASP A 148 37.56 8.08 -8.47
C ASP A 148 36.13 8.43 -8.90
N LYS A 149 35.72 8.02 -10.10
CA LYS A 149 34.38 8.24 -10.65
C LYS A 149 33.49 7.00 -10.59
N LEU A 150 34.04 5.85 -10.20
CA LEU A 150 33.24 4.64 -10.02
C LEU A 150 32.36 4.79 -8.77
N LYS A 151 31.05 4.60 -8.93
CA LYS A 151 30.12 4.55 -7.78
C LYS A 151 30.37 3.32 -6.90
N ILE A 152 30.85 2.25 -7.52
CA ILE A 152 31.12 0.95 -6.93
C ILE A 152 32.36 0.41 -7.64
N ASP A 153 33.40 0.10 -6.88
CA ASP A 153 34.61 -0.54 -7.39
C ASP A 153 34.51 -2.06 -7.16
N PRO A 154 34.34 -2.87 -8.22
CA PRO A 154 34.01 -4.28 -8.06
C PRO A 154 35.15 -5.12 -7.50
N GLU A 155 36.40 -4.64 -7.45
CA GLU A 155 37.53 -5.40 -6.88
C GLU A 155 37.68 -5.22 -5.37
N VAL A 156 37.43 -4.00 -4.88
CA VAL A 156 37.48 -3.68 -3.44
C VAL A 156 36.12 -3.86 -2.75
N TRP A 157 35.05 -4.07 -3.51
CA TRP A 157 33.75 -4.44 -2.96
C TRP A 157 33.58 -5.96 -2.95
N GLY A 158 32.89 -6.45 -1.94
CA GLY A 158 32.70 -7.88 -1.72
C GLY A 158 31.36 -8.20 -1.09
N TRP A 159 31.11 -9.49 -0.92
CA TRP A 159 29.90 -10.05 -0.33
C TRP A 159 30.21 -10.49 1.10
N SER A 160 29.45 -10.02 2.07
CA SER A 160 29.54 -10.47 3.45
C SER A 160 28.64 -11.69 3.69
N LEU A 161 29.24 -12.81 4.07
CA LEU A 161 28.55 -14.04 4.44
C LEU A 161 28.92 -14.41 5.89
N GLY A 162 28.21 -13.82 6.85
CA GLY A 162 28.61 -13.90 8.26
C GLY A 162 29.93 -13.17 8.47
N ASP A 163 30.94 -13.89 8.98
CA ASP A 163 32.29 -13.35 9.22
C ASP A 163 33.19 -13.41 7.97
N LEU A 164 32.75 -14.09 6.90
CA LEU A 164 33.51 -14.22 5.67
C LEU A 164 33.20 -13.04 4.72
N VAL A 165 34.23 -12.31 4.30
CA VAL A 165 34.12 -11.31 3.23
C VAL A 165 34.70 -11.91 1.95
N VAL A 166 33.84 -12.13 0.95
CA VAL A 166 34.25 -12.59 -0.38
C VAL A 166 34.45 -11.36 -1.25
N MET A 167 35.70 -10.95 -1.45
CA MET A 167 36.07 -9.82 -2.30
C MET A 167 35.83 -10.14 -3.79
N GLY A 168 35.43 -9.14 -4.56
CA GLY A 168 35.11 -9.29 -5.98
C GLY A 168 33.61 -9.44 -6.21
N MET A 169 32.98 -8.44 -6.83
CA MET A 169 31.56 -8.55 -7.22
C MET A 169 31.32 -9.65 -8.25
N ASP A 170 32.32 -9.98 -9.07
CA ASP A 170 32.29 -11.06 -10.04
C ASP A 170 32.27 -12.45 -9.41
N LYS A 171 32.62 -12.57 -8.12
CA LYS A 171 32.53 -13.82 -7.34
C LYS A 171 31.11 -14.15 -6.90
N LEU A 172 30.11 -13.36 -7.27
CA LEU A 172 28.71 -13.68 -7.06
C LEU A 172 28.30 -14.84 -7.97
N ASP A 173 28.38 -16.05 -7.47
CA ASP A 173 27.84 -17.23 -8.13
C ASP A 173 26.55 -17.73 -7.45
N ALA A 174 25.87 -18.69 -8.11
CA ALA A 174 24.65 -19.27 -7.59
C ALA A 174 24.86 -19.98 -6.23
N ASN A 175 26.07 -20.49 -5.97
CA ASN A 175 26.41 -21.15 -4.71
C ASN A 175 26.55 -20.14 -3.56
N LEU A 176 27.17 -18.99 -3.81
CA LEU A 176 27.30 -17.90 -2.87
C LEU A 176 25.94 -17.32 -2.56
N ILE A 177 25.10 -17.10 -3.58
CA ILE A 177 23.69 -16.69 -3.40
C ILE A 177 22.94 -17.72 -2.55
N SER A 178 23.07 -19.00 -2.86
CA SER A 178 22.43 -20.08 -2.09
C SER A 178 22.91 -20.12 -0.65
N LYS A 179 24.21 -19.98 -0.38
CA LYS A 179 24.78 -19.88 0.97
C LYS A 179 24.32 -18.64 1.72
N MET A 180 24.24 -17.50 1.03
CA MET A 180 23.67 -16.26 1.58
C MET A 180 22.21 -16.46 1.97
N HIS A 181 21.45 -17.25 1.21
CA HIS A 181 20.06 -17.57 1.53
C HIS A 181 19.90 -18.65 2.59
N SER A 182 20.79 -19.65 2.66
CA SER A 182 20.70 -20.74 3.64
C SER A 182 21.04 -20.28 5.06
N GLY A 183 21.93 -19.28 5.19
CA GLY A 183 22.19 -18.57 6.44
C GLY A 183 21.32 -17.33 6.65
N ALA A 184 20.41 -17.00 5.72
CA ALA A 184 19.62 -15.79 5.84
C ALA A 184 18.69 -15.89 7.05
N GLU A 185 18.81 -14.91 7.93
CA GLU A 185 17.85 -14.68 9.00
C GLU A 185 16.43 -14.77 8.43
N SER A 186 15.58 -15.63 9.03
CA SER A 186 14.21 -15.79 8.56
C SER A 186 13.52 -14.43 8.48
N VAL A 187 12.64 -14.25 7.50
CA VAL A 187 11.92 -12.98 7.30
C VAL A 187 11.28 -12.50 8.61
N SER A 188 10.68 -13.42 9.37
CA SER A 188 10.08 -13.13 10.67
C SER A 188 11.09 -12.69 11.74
N SER A 189 12.29 -13.28 11.79
CA SER A 189 13.35 -12.88 12.73
C SER A 189 13.85 -11.47 12.41
N ARG A 190 14.09 -11.18 11.14
CA ARG A 190 14.48 -9.84 10.67
C ARG A 190 13.39 -8.81 10.99
N THR A 191 12.12 -9.17 10.77
CA THR A 191 10.98 -8.32 11.13
C THR A 191 10.93 -8.09 12.65
N GLY A 192 11.04 -9.13 13.47
CA GLY A 192 11.08 -9.02 14.94
C GLY A 192 12.20 -8.14 15.46
N ARG A 193 13.40 -8.24 14.85
CA ARG A 193 14.55 -7.36 15.16
C ARG A 193 14.23 -5.90 14.86
N ARG A 194 13.66 -5.60 13.68
CA ARG A 194 13.25 -4.24 13.32
C ARG A 194 12.21 -3.67 14.27
N TRP A 195 11.22 -4.48 14.67
CA TRP A 195 10.22 -4.08 15.68
C TRP A 195 10.88 -3.73 17.01
N SER A 196 11.82 -4.55 17.47
CA SER A 196 12.55 -4.30 18.72
C SER A 196 13.38 -3.01 18.68
N GLN A 197 13.90 -2.64 17.51
CA GLN A 197 14.68 -1.42 17.32
C GLN A 197 13.81 -0.16 17.18
N GLN A 198 12.73 -0.22 16.40
CA GLN A 198 11.93 0.96 16.09
C GLN A 198 10.81 1.24 17.11
N VAL A 199 10.34 0.23 17.82
CA VAL A 199 9.21 0.35 18.76
C VAL A 199 9.52 -0.42 20.05
N PRO A 200 10.56 -0.03 20.81
CA PRO A 200 11.14 -0.85 21.88
C PRO A 200 10.21 -1.07 23.08
N HIS A 201 9.22 -0.22 23.31
CA HIS A 201 8.23 -0.39 24.38
C HIS A 201 7.17 -1.46 24.07
N LEU A 202 7.07 -1.91 22.81
CA LEU A 202 6.19 -3.01 22.43
C LEU A 202 6.99 -4.29 22.26
N ARG A 203 6.48 -5.39 22.82
CA ARG A 203 7.02 -6.72 22.54
C ARG A 203 6.96 -6.97 21.02
N PRO A 204 8.06 -7.37 20.36
CA PRO A 204 8.01 -7.70 18.94
C PRO A 204 7.06 -8.88 18.67
N PRO A 205 6.42 -8.95 17.49
CA PRO A 205 5.60 -10.08 17.13
C PRO A 205 6.46 -11.34 16.96
N SER A 206 6.01 -12.46 17.52
CA SER A 206 6.69 -13.75 17.40
C SER A 206 6.60 -14.30 15.96
N HIS A 207 7.42 -15.32 15.65
CA HIS A 207 7.36 -16.01 14.36
C HIS A 207 5.95 -16.58 14.08
N SER A 208 5.32 -17.21 15.08
CA SER A 208 3.96 -17.77 14.92
C SER A 208 2.89 -16.69 14.78
N GLU A 209 3.04 -15.56 15.49
CA GLU A 209 2.15 -14.41 15.34
C GLU A 209 2.23 -13.80 13.93
N LEU A 210 3.43 -13.62 13.38
CA LEU A 210 3.65 -13.10 12.02
C LEU A 210 3.13 -14.06 10.95
N SER A 211 3.41 -15.36 11.10
CA SER A 211 2.91 -16.38 10.18
C SER A 211 1.38 -16.38 10.14
N ARG A 212 0.73 -16.38 11.32
CA ARG A 212 -0.73 -16.31 11.45
C ARG A 212 -1.30 -15.00 10.87
N LEU A 213 -0.64 -13.87 11.10
CA LEU A 213 -1.03 -12.57 10.53
C LEU A 213 -0.97 -12.61 8.99
N TRP A 214 0.14 -13.06 8.40
CA TRP A 214 0.30 -13.06 6.94
C TRP A 214 -0.69 -14.00 6.26
N SER A 215 -1.00 -15.15 6.86
CA SER A 215 -2.10 -16.01 6.39
C SER A 215 -3.46 -15.32 6.45
N GLN A 216 -3.74 -14.49 7.48
CA GLN A 216 -4.99 -13.70 7.55
C GLN A 216 -5.05 -12.64 6.45
N LEU A 217 -3.94 -11.98 6.13
CA LEU A 217 -3.90 -10.94 5.11
C LEU A 217 -4.32 -11.49 3.73
N GLN A 218 -3.96 -12.73 3.42
CA GLN A 218 -4.39 -13.41 2.19
C GLN A 218 -5.92 -13.59 2.12
N ALA A 219 -6.57 -13.75 3.27
CA ALA A 219 -8.03 -13.93 3.36
C ALA A 219 -8.83 -12.62 3.27
N LEU A 220 -8.17 -11.46 3.32
CA LEU A 220 -8.87 -10.17 3.24
C LEU A 220 -9.56 -9.99 1.87
N PRO A 221 -10.70 -9.28 1.82
CA PRO A 221 -11.46 -9.08 0.59
C PRO A 221 -10.78 -8.14 -0.40
N SER A 222 -9.96 -7.20 0.09
CA SER A 222 -9.23 -6.26 -0.75
C SER A 222 -7.73 -6.48 -0.63
N GLN A 223 -7.10 -6.92 -1.72
CA GLN A 223 -5.64 -7.12 -1.78
C GLN A 223 -4.89 -5.81 -1.58
N LYS A 224 -5.45 -4.67 -2.03
CA LYS A 224 -4.88 -3.34 -1.80
C LYS A 224 -4.72 -3.03 -0.30
N LEU A 225 -5.76 -3.34 0.50
CA LEU A 225 -5.72 -3.16 1.95
C LEU A 225 -4.76 -4.14 2.61
N ALA A 226 -4.74 -5.39 2.14
CA ALA A 226 -3.81 -6.41 2.61
C ALA A 226 -2.34 -6.02 2.37
N SER A 227 -2.01 -5.47 1.21
CA SER A 227 -0.65 -5.00 0.89
C SER A 227 -0.19 -3.88 1.83
N LEU A 228 -1.08 -2.95 2.20
CA LEU A 228 -0.75 -1.90 3.16
C LEU A 228 -0.45 -2.48 4.55
N LEU A 229 -1.25 -3.44 5.02
CA LEU A 229 -0.99 -4.12 6.29
C LEU A 229 0.26 -5.02 6.25
N TRP A 230 0.58 -5.59 5.08
CA TRP A 230 1.82 -6.34 4.89
C TRP A 230 3.02 -5.41 5.02
N LEU A 231 3.03 -4.26 4.33
CA LEU A 231 4.07 -3.23 4.47
C LEU A 231 4.21 -2.77 5.92
N GLN A 232 3.08 -2.57 6.61
CA GLN A 232 3.05 -2.26 8.04
C GLN A 232 3.76 -3.33 8.87
N SER A 233 3.47 -4.61 8.63
CA SER A 233 4.09 -5.70 9.39
C SER A 233 5.62 -5.74 9.24
N HIS A 234 6.15 -5.20 8.14
CA HIS A 234 7.58 -5.11 7.84
C HIS A 234 8.24 -3.78 8.23
N LEU A 235 7.48 -2.85 8.82
CA LEU A 235 7.91 -1.46 9.08
C LEU A 235 8.38 -0.74 7.81
N ALA A 236 7.71 -1.02 6.69
CA ALA A 236 8.09 -0.57 5.35
C ALA A 236 7.06 0.41 4.75
N VAL A 237 6.21 1.03 5.59
CA VAL A 237 5.31 2.09 5.15
C VAL A 237 6.15 3.35 4.84
N PRO A 238 5.99 3.99 3.67
CA PRO A 238 6.81 5.14 3.26
C PRO A 238 6.38 6.42 3.98
N THR A 239 6.66 6.46 5.28
CA THR A 239 6.55 7.64 6.12
C THR A 239 7.68 8.63 5.83
N SER A 240 7.52 9.89 6.21
CA SER A 240 8.54 10.91 5.93
C SER A 240 9.85 10.61 6.64
N GLN A 241 9.82 10.06 7.87
CA GLN A 241 11.03 9.58 8.53
C GLN A 241 11.68 8.42 7.77
N TRP A 242 10.89 7.43 7.35
CA TRP A 242 11.41 6.28 6.58
C TRP A 242 12.10 6.71 5.28
N LEU A 243 11.56 7.72 4.57
CA LEU A 243 12.17 8.27 3.36
C LEU A 243 13.48 9.02 3.67
N ALA A 244 13.51 9.80 4.75
CA ALA A 244 14.72 10.49 5.20
C ALA A 244 15.84 9.50 5.57
N ASP A 245 15.50 8.40 6.25
CA ASP A 245 16.45 7.32 6.58
C ASP A 245 17.01 6.61 5.32
N LYS A 246 16.36 6.81 4.15
CA LYS A 246 16.85 6.36 2.83
C LYS A 246 17.62 7.42 2.07
N GLY A 247 18.00 8.51 2.73
CA GLY A 247 18.78 9.60 2.14
C GLY A 247 17.94 10.53 1.25
N MET A 248 16.62 10.45 1.28
CA MET A 248 15.78 11.41 0.58
C MET A 248 15.65 12.70 1.40
N TYR A 249 15.91 13.85 0.78
CA TYR A 249 15.73 15.13 1.43
C TYR A 249 14.23 15.50 1.50
N VAL A 250 13.58 15.12 2.60
CA VAL A 250 12.16 15.38 2.85
C VAL A 250 11.95 15.97 4.25
N ASN A 251 10.92 16.81 4.42
CA ASN A 251 10.52 17.25 5.76
C ASN A 251 9.98 16.05 6.55
N THR A 252 10.62 15.74 7.68
CA THR A 252 10.25 14.61 8.53
C THR A 252 9.06 14.90 9.43
N THR A 253 8.65 16.17 9.60
CA THR A 253 7.52 16.56 10.45
C THR A 253 6.20 16.01 9.90
N CYS A 254 5.34 15.46 10.77
CA CYS A 254 4.04 14.94 10.39
C CYS A 254 3.13 16.04 9.86
N ASP A 255 2.73 15.91 8.59
CA ASP A 255 1.86 16.90 7.95
C ASP A 255 0.47 17.00 8.59
N ARG A 256 0.04 15.94 9.30
CA ARG A 256 -1.32 15.85 9.85
C ARG A 256 -1.51 16.59 11.17
N CYS A 257 -0.50 16.60 12.04
CA CYS A 257 -0.57 17.27 13.35
C CYS A 257 0.49 18.37 13.54
N LYS A 258 1.59 18.35 12.77
CA LYS A 258 2.72 19.27 12.90
C LYS A 258 3.44 19.23 14.27
N GLU A 259 3.22 18.19 15.06
CA GLU A 259 3.73 18.08 16.45
C GLU A 259 5.02 17.25 16.59
N GLY A 260 5.39 16.44 15.59
CA GLY A 260 6.55 15.55 15.69
C GLY A 260 6.89 14.86 14.38
N PRO A 261 7.95 14.03 14.35
CA PRO A 261 8.35 13.31 13.15
C PRO A 261 7.27 12.29 12.73
N GLU A 262 6.98 12.21 11.43
CA GLU A 262 6.12 11.21 10.83
C GLU A 262 6.84 9.85 10.82
N THR A 263 6.85 9.18 11.97
CA THR A 263 7.22 7.77 12.09
C THR A 263 6.00 6.89 11.80
N MET A 264 6.22 5.60 11.61
CA MET A 264 5.11 4.64 11.45
C MET A 264 4.22 4.56 12.70
N GLN A 265 4.83 4.55 13.90
CA GLN A 265 4.10 4.56 15.17
C GLN A 265 3.29 5.84 15.31
N HIS A 266 3.89 6.99 14.99
CA HIS A 266 3.21 8.26 15.03
C HIS A 266 2.03 8.31 14.06
N LEU A 267 2.25 7.93 12.80
CA LEU A 267 1.23 7.94 11.76
C LEU A 267 0.00 7.10 12.16
N TRP A 268 0.20 5.89 12.67
CA TRP A 268 -0.92 5.00 12.94
C TRP A 268 -1.52 5.16 14.32
N TRP A 269 -0.74 5.49 15.36
CA TRP A 269 -1.21 5.45 16.73
C TRP A 269 -1.08 6.77 17.47
N GLU A 270 0.06 7.44 17.47
CA GLU A 270 0.27 8.61 18.36
C GLU A 270 -0.31 9.91 17.82
N CYS A 271 -0.38 10.07 16.50
CA CYS A 271 -0.91 11.26 15.86
C CYS A 271 -2.32 11.56 16.39
N PRO A 272 -2.61 12.76 16.92
CA PRO A 272 -3.93 13.11 17.45
C PRO A 272 -5.08 12.82 16.49
N ARG A 273 -4.88 13.06 15.18
CA ARG A 273 -5.86 12.75 14.14
C ARG A 273 -6.09 11.24 13.99
N SER A 274 -5.06 10.40 14.10
CA SER A 274 -5.21 8.93 14.11
C SER A 274 -5.87 8.42 15.39
N ARG A 275 -5.49 8.96 16.55
CA ARG A 275 -6.10 8.59 17.84
C ARG A 275 -7.60 8.79 17.85
N LYS A 276 -8.08 9.87 17.23
CA LYS A 276 -9.52 10.12 17.09
C LYS A 276 -10.23 8.97 16.39
N TRP A 277 -9.67 8.48 15.29
CA TRP A 277 -10.22 7.35 14.54
C TRP A 277 -10.20 6.04 15.32
N TRP A 278 -9.12 5.78 16.04
CA TRP A 278 -9.07 4.59 16.90
C TRP A 278 -10.05 4.69 18.07
N LYS A 279 -10.22 5.85 18.71
CA LYS A 279 -11.25 6.04 19.74
C LYS A 279 -12.66 5.77 19.21
N TRP A 280 -12.96 6.26 18.00
CA TRP A 280 -14.22 5.96 17.31
C TRP A 280 -14.39 4.46 17.05
N TRP A 281 -13.36 3.80 16.54
CA TRP A 281 -13.35 2.34 16.37
C TRP A 281 -13.60 1.61 17.69
N VAL A 282 -12.88 1.97 18.76
CA VAL A 282 -13.01 1.35 20.09
C VAL A 282 -14.43 1.49 20.61
N TYR A 283 -15.02 2.69 20.52
CA TYR A 283 -16.41 2.92 20.92
C TYR A 283 -17.38 1.99 20.20
N HIS A 284 -17.28 1.88 18.88
CA HIS A 284 -18.16 1.01 18.10
C HIS A 284 -17.86 -0.47 18.30
N TRP A 285 -16.59 -0.86 18.36
CA TRP A 285 -16.15 -2.23 18.58
C TRP A 285 -16.66 -2.76 19.91
N ASN A 286 -16.52 -1.98 21.00
CA ASN A 286 -17.01 -2.37 22.32
C ASN A 286 -18.53 -2.60 22.33
N ARG A 287 -19.28 -1.73 21.65
CA ARG A 287 -20.74 -1.83 21.56
C ARG A 287 -21.20 -3.02 20.72
N PHE A 288 -20.43 -3.41 19.71
CA PHE A 288 -20.82 -4.45 18.76
C PHE A 288 -20.28 -5.84 19.14
N ALA A 289 -19.06 -5.91 19.64
CA ALA A 289 -18.36 -7.16 19.94
C ALA A 289 -18.42 -7.55 21.41
N GLU A 290 -18.83 -6.63 22.30
CA GLU A 290 -18.83 -6.81 23.76
C GLU A 290 -17.44 -7.26 24.31
N ARG A 291 -16.36 -6.86 23.62
CA ARG A 291 -14.98 -7.25 23.92
C ARG A 291 -14.01 -6.09 23.78
N LEU A 292 -13.05 -5.99 24.70
CA LEU A 292 -12.04 -4.92 24.75
C LEU A 292 -10.66 -5.34 24.20
N ASP A 293 -10.48 -6.60 23.83
CA ASP A 293 -9.19 -7.23 23.55
C ASP A 293 -8.50 -6.77 22.24
N LEU A 294 -9.21 -6.04 21.36
CA LEU A 294 -8.75 -5.61 20.04
C LEU A 294 -8.77 -4.09 19.89
N THR A 295 -8.27 -3.39 20.91
CA THR A 295 -8.31 -1.92 21.01
C THR A 295 -6.97 -1.27 21.34
N GLY A 296 -5.99 -2.08 21.78
CA GLY A 296 -4.69 -1.59 22.24
C GLY A 296 -3.68 -1.32 21.11
N GLU A 297 -2.67 -0.51 21.45
CA GLU A 297 -1.56 -0.12 20.56
C GLU A 297 -0.90 -1.32 19.88
N ARG A 298 -0.60 -2.37 20.66
CA ARG A 298 0.02 -3.60 20.14
C ARG A 298 -0.80 -4.17 18.98
N TRP A 299 -2.10 -4.39 19.18
CA TRP A 299 -2.95 -4.96 18.14
C TRP A 299 -3.05 -4.03 16.92
N VAL A 300 -3.18 -2.72 17.14
CA VAL A 300 -3.22 -1.75 16.03
C VAL A 300 -1.94 -1.82 15.20
N LEU A 301 -0.77 -1.78 15.84
CA LEU A 301 0.49 -1.69 15.13
C LEU A 301 0.94 -3.03 14.56
N THR A 302 0.86 -4.12 15.33
CA THR A 302 1.36 -5.44 14.90
C THR A 302 0.31 -6.27 14.17
N GLY A 303 -0.98 -6.04 14.42
CA GLY A 303 -2.06 -6.88 13.90
C GLY A 303 -2.14 -8.25 14.55
N CYS A 304 -1.38 -8.53 15.61
CA CYS A 304 -1.41 -9.83 16.28
C CYS A 304 -2.69 -9.96 17.11
N LEU A 305 -3.46 -11.02 16.86
CA LEU A 305 -4.63 -11.36 17.67
C LEU A 305 -4.19 -12.03 18.99
N PRO A 306 -4.92 -11.84 20.09
CA PRO A 306 -4.74 -12.63 21.32
C PRO A 306 -4.74 -14.14 21.05
N GLU A 307 -4.06 -14.93 21.89
CA GLU A 307 -3.95 -16.39 21.71
C GLU A 307 -5.31 -17.10 21.74
N ASN A 308 -6.23 -16.61 22.58
CA ASN A 308 -7.60 -17.12 22.70
C ASN A 308 -8.54 -16.68 21.55
N THR A 309 -8.06 -15.89 20.60
CA THR A 309 -8.87 -15.37 19.50
C THR A 309 -8.42 -16.01 18.20
N SER A 310 -9.24 -16.92 17.67
CA SER A 310 -8.93 -17.55 16.39
C SER A 310 -9.03 -16.53 15.26
N SER A 311 -8.09 -16.64 14.33
CA SER A 311 -8.01 -15.84 13.11
C SER A 311 -9.11 -16.13 12.11
N THR A 312 -9.65 -17.34 12.15
CA THR A 312 -10.72 -17.82 11.26
C THR A 312 -12.10 -17.71 11.92
N GLU A 313 -12.14 -17.49 13.23
CA GLU A 313 -13.37 -17.16 13.95
C GLU A 313 -13.81 -15.72 13.63
N ARG A 314 -15.14 -15.53 13.63
CA ARG A 314 -15.80 -14.34 13.07
C ARG A 314 -15.19 -13.03 13.55
N TRP A 315 -15.01 -12.88 14.86
CA TRP A 315 -14.59 -11.62 15.45
C TRP A 315 -13.15 -11.24 15.09
N GLY A 316 -12.22 -12.21 15.12
CA GLY A 316 -10.83 -11.97 14.72
C GLY A 316 -10.73 -11.51 13.27
N TYR A 317 -11.49 -12.15 12.37
CA TYR A 317 -11.57 -11.74 10.97
C TYR A 317 -12.16 -10.33 10.80
N ILE A 318 -13.30 -10.03 11.44
CA ILE A 318 -13.95 -8.72 11.35
C ILE A 318 -13.03 -7.62 11.85
N ALA A 319 -12.34 -7.87 12.98
CA ALA A 319 -11.37 -6.94 13.53
C ALA A 319 -10.24 -6.64 12.54
N GLN A 320 -9.69 -7.65 11.85
CA GLN A 320 -8.65 -7.43 10.84
C GLN A 320 -9.16 -6.66 9.61
N VAL A 321 -10.38 -6.95 9.14
CA VAL A 321 -10.99 -6.18 8.05
C VAL A 321 -11.18 -4.72 8.47
N GLY A 322 -11.73 -4.48 9.67
CA GLY A 322 -11.90 -3.14 10.22
C GLY A 322 -10.57 -2.40 10.38
N ARG A 323 -9.54 -3.08 10.91
CA ARG A 323 -8.17 -2.56 11.02
C ARG A 323 -7.60 -2.19 9.65
N ALA A 324 -7.75 -3.06 8.64
CA ALA A 324 -7.24 -2.81 7.30
C ALA A 324 -7.89 -1.57 6.66
N ILE A 325 -9.20 -1.43 6.81
CA ILE A 325 -9.95 -0.26 6.34
C ILE A 325 -9.52 0.99 7.10
N MET A 326 -9.35 0.91 8.42
CA MET A 326 -8.93 2.05 9.23
C MET A 326 -7.54 2.56 8.83
N PHE A 327 -6.58 1.65 8.62
CA PHE A 327 -5.25 1.98 8.09
C PHE A 327 -5.36 2.70 6.75
N TRP A 328 -6.25 2.23 5.87
CA TRP A 328 -6.46 2.88 4.58
C TRP A 328 -7.08 4.27 4.68
N VAL A 329 -8.05 4.48 5.57
CA VAL A 329 -8.64 5.81 5.81
C VAL A 329 -7.57 6.78 6.31
N ILE A 330 -6.75 6.37 7.28
CA ILE A 330 -5.63 7.18 7.79
C ILE A 330 -4.61 7.47 6.67
N TRP A 331 -4.29 6.46 5.85
CA TRP A 331 -3.37 6.60 4.72
C TRP A 331 -3.90 7.56 3.64
N ALA A 332 -5.19 7.47 3.34
CA ALA A 332 -5.85 8.33 2.36
C ALA A 332 -5.89 9.79 2.85
N ASP A 333 -6.24 10.01 4.13
CA ASP A 333 -6.20 11.35 4.76
C ASP A 333 -4.80 11.95 4.69
N ARG A 334 -3.78 11.16 5.06
CA ARG A 334 -2.37 11.56 4.98
C ARG A 334 -1.99 11.98 3.56
N ASN A 335 -2.30 11.15 2.56
CA ASN A 335 -1.89 11.41 1.18
C ASN A 335 -2.66 12.56 0.54
N ASN A 336 -3.95 12.71 0.81
CA ASN A 336 -4.70 13.87 0.36
C ASN A 336 -4.06 15.15 0.93
N LEU A 337 -3.73 15.17 2.22
CA LEU A 337 -3.09 16.34 2.82
C LEU A 337 -1.72 16.63 2.20
N LYS A 338 -0.90 15.61 1.98
CA LYS A 338 0.47 15.77 1.46
C LYS A 338 0.51 16.18 -0.01
N PHE A 339 -0.36 15.61 -0.86
CA PHE A 339 -0.30 15.82 -2.31
C PHE A 339 -1.31 16.84 -2.82
N LYS A 340 -2.38 17.11 -2.06
CA LYS A 340 -3.43 18.07 -2.44
C LYS A 340 -3.54 19.26 -1.49
N GLY A 341 -2.87 19.22 -0.34
CA GLY A 341 -3.01 20.25 0.69
C GLY A 341 -4.31 20.15 1.50
N GLU A 342 -5.14 19.15 1.24
CA GLU A 342 -6.47 19.00 1.83
C GLU A 342 -6.56 17.70 2.66
N GLY A 343 -6.83 17.82 3.96
CA GLY A 343 -7.15 16.66 4.78
C GLY A 343 -8.53 16.10 4.46
N LEU A 344 -8.78 14.83 4.75
CA LEU A 344 -10.15 14.29 4.71
C LEU A 344 -10.97 14.87 5.87
N PRO A 345 -12.12 15.53 5.58
CA PRO A 345 -13.11 15.87 6.60
C PRO A 345 -13.60 14.62 7.33
N GLU A 346 -14.02 14.78 8.57
CA GLU A 346 -14.39 13.65 9.43
C GLU A 346 -15.55 12.83 8.84
N GLU A 347 -16.61 13.51 8.40
CA GLU A 347 -17.77 12.87 7.78
C GLU A 347 -17.40 12.04 6.55
N GLN A 348 -16.51 12.57 5.70
CA GLN A 348 -16.03 11.87 4.51
C GLN A 348 -15.16 10.66 4.86
N ALA A 349 -14.34 10.75 5.89
CA ALA A 349 -13.52 9.64 6.37
C ALA A 349 -14.39 8.53 6.99
N GLU A 350 -15.43 8.88 7.75
CA GLU A 350 -16.42 7.91 8.23
C GLU A 350 -17.20 7.25 7.11
N GLU A 351 -17.65 8.03 6.12
CA GLU A 351 -18.35 7.52 4.96
C GLU A 351 -17.46 6.57 4.15
N LEU A 352 -16.20 6.95 3.94
CA LEU A 352 -15.18 6.11 3.31
C LEU A 352 -15.01 4.78 4.07
N PHE A 353 -14.94 4.83 5.40
CA PHE A 353 -14.86 3.62 6.23
C PHE A 353 -16.08 2.72 6.03
N LYS A 354 -17.30 3.29 6.15
CA LYS A 354 -18.58 2.57 6.00
C LYS A 354 -18.71 1.93 4.62
N ASN A 355 -18.37 2.67 3.56
CA ASN A 355 -18.42 2.21 2.18
C ASN A 355 -17.42 1.07 1.90
N LEU A 356 -16.20 1.18 2.41
CA LEU A 356 -15.19 0.12 2.30
C LEU A 356 -15.61 -1.13 3.08
N LEU A 357 -16.18 -0.97 4.27
CA LEU A 357 -16.67 -2.08 5.08
C LEU A 357 -17.83 -2.80 4.39
N ALA A 358 -18.83 -2.07 3.89
CA ALA A 358 -19.93 -2.64 3.12
C ALA A 358 -19.45 -3.39 1.87
N THR A 359 -18.43 -2.86 1.20
CA THR A 359 -17.82 -3.50 0.02
C THR A 359 -17.06 -4.77 0.40
N ALA A 360 -16.30 -4.74 1.50
CA ALA A 360 -15.61 -5.91 2.05
C ALA A 360 -16.58 -7.05 2.40
N ILE A 361 -17.72 -6.73 3.04
CA ILE A 361 -18.78 -7.70 3.36
C ILE A 361 -19.35 -8.32 2.10
N ARG A 362 -19.71 -7.50 1.11
CA ARG A 362 -20.29 -7.97 -0.17
C ARG A 362 -19.32 -8.88 -0.93
N ALA A 363 -18.05 -8.50 -0.96
CA ALA A 363 -17.01 -9.31 -1.59
C ALA A 363 -16.82 -10.66 -0.87
N ASP A 364 -16.77 -10.66 0.46
CA ASP A 364 -16.65 -11.91 1.21
C ASP A 364 -17.87 -12.82 1.05
N TRP A 365 -19.07 -12.24 1.01
CA TRP A 365 -20.30 -12.96 0.69
C TRP A 365 -20.25 -13.61 -0.70
N ALA A 366 -19.82 -12.86 -1.72
CA ALA A 366 -19.66 -13.38 -3.07
C ALA A 366 -18.66 -14.56 -3.11
N ARG A 367 -17.52 -14.46 -2.43
CA ARG A 367 -16.52 -15.54 -2.35
C ARG A 367 -17.07 -16.80 -1.68
N ARG A 368 -17.83 -16.66 -0.59
CA ARG A 368 -18.38 -17.80 0.16
C ARG A 368 -19.60 -18.43 -0.47
N ARG A 369 -20.34 -17.70 -1.34
CA ARG A 369 -21.48 -18.28 -2.08
C ARG A 369 -21.07 -19.46 -2.96
N GLY A 370 -19.85 -19.45 -3.50
CA GLY A 370 -19.31 -20.54 -4.32
C GLY A 370 -18.83 -21.78 -3.55
N GLN A 371 -18.77 -21.73 -2.21
CA GLN A 371 -18.36 -22.87 -1.38
C GLN A 371 -19.61 -23.63 -0.87
N GLN A 372 -19.63 -24.96 -1.02
CA GLN A 372 -20.82 -25.82 -0.91
C GLN A 372 -21.49 -25.94 0.48
N ASP A 373 -20.98 -25.29 1.53
CA ASP A 373 -21.47 -25.50 2.90
C ASP A 373 -22.52 -24.45 3.34
N HIS A 374 -23.80 -24.70 3.04
CA HIS A 374 -24.92 -23.81 3.34
C HIS A 374 -25.08 -23.49 4.84
N ALA A 375 -24.92 -24.48 5.72
CA ALA A 375 -25.16 -24.34 7.15
C ALA A 375 -24.11 -23.46 7.83
N ARG A 376 -22.84 -23.60 7.43
CA ARG A 376 -21.75 -22.78 7.94
C ARG A 376 -21.86 -21.32 7.48
N ARG A 377 -22.43 -21.08 6.29
CA ARG A 377 -22.73 -19.73 5.77
C ARG A 377 -23.76 -19.00 6.64
N GLU A 378 -24.93 -19.59 6.87
CA GLU A 378 -25.98 -18.95 7.67
C GLU A 378 -25.53 -18.63 9.08
N SER A 379 -24.84 -19.58 9.72
CA SER A 379 -24.31 -19.38 11.05
C SER A 379 -23.39 -18.16 11.06
N TRP A 380 -22.45 -18.06 10.09
CA TRP A 380 -21.52 -16.94 9.96
C TRP A 380 -22.23 -15.58 9.88
N PHE A 381 -23.29 -15.51 9.06
CA PHE A 381 -24.10 -14.30 8.92
C PHE A 381 -24.97 -13.99 10.13
N ARG A 382 -25.49 -15.00 10.86
CA ARG A 382 -26.22 -14.74 12.12
C ARG A 382 -25.34 -13.95 13.11
N GLY A 383 -24.03 -14.18 13.12
CA GLY A 383 -23.09 -13.35 13.90
C GLY A 383 -23.05 -11.88 13.46
N TRP A 384 -23.01 -11.61 12.15
CA TRP A 384 -23.07 -10.24 11.61
C TRP A 384 -24.47 -9.60 11.71
N LYS A 385 -25.53 -10.41 11.67
CA LYS A 385 -26.92 -9.94 11.69
C LYS A 385 -27.37 -9.58 13.11
N MET A 386 -26.92 -10.30 14.16
CA MET A 386 -27.15 -9.91 15.56
C MET A 386 -26.57 -8.51 15.86
N ALA A 387 -25.40 -8.22 15.32
CA ALA A 387 -24.78 -6.90 15.39
C ALA A 387 -25.55 -5.76 14.71
N ARG A 388 -26.29 -6.09 13.64
CA ARG A 388 -27.13 -5.15 12.90
C ARG A 388 -28.50 -4.99 13.57
N SER A 389 -29.04 -6.05 14.15
CA SER A 389 -30.34 -6.10 14.83
C SER A 389 -30.41 -5.22 16.07
N MET A 390 -29.30 -5.00 16.79
CA MET A 390 -29.26 -4.08 17.93
C MET A 390 -29.48 -2.61 17.55
N LYS A 391 -29.21 -2.20 16.30
CA LYS A 391 -29.56 -0.85 15.80
C LYS A 391 -31.02 -0.78 15.39
N GLY A 392 -31.52 -1.80 14.70
CA GLY A 392 -32.94 -1.87 14.31
C GLY A 392 -33.88 -1.85 15.51
N ALA A 393 -33.56 -2.56 16.60
CA ALA A 393 -34.37 -2.56 17.82
C ALA A 393 -34.35 -1.22 18.56
N LEU A 394 -33.20 -0.53 18.64
CA LEU A 394 -33.08 0.77 19.31
C LEU A 394 -33.66 1.93 18.49
N VAL A 395 -33.50 1.91 17.17
CA VAL A 395 -34.12 2.90 16.26
C VAL A 395 -35.63 2.66 16.23
N ALA A 396 -36.11 1.42 16.16
CA ALA A 396 -37.53 1.12 16.29
C ALA A 396 -38.08 1.63 17.64
N LEU A 397 -37.42 1.35 18.77
CA LEU A 397 -37.87 1.83 20.08
C LEU A 397 -37.86 3.36 20.20
N ALA A 398 -36.89 4.06 19.58
CA ALA A 398 -36.86 5.52 19.54
C ALA A 398 -37.93 6.11 18.61
N PHE A 399 -38.20 5.47 17.47
CA PHE A 399 -39.23 5.90 16.51
C PHE A 399 -40.65 5.62 17.05
N PHE A 400 -40.87 4.48 17.71
CA PHE A 400 -42.14 4.17 18.38
C PHE A 400 -42.37 5.05 19.61
N GLY A 401 -41.33 5.39 20.38
CA GLY A 401 -41.43 6.35 21.48
C GLY A 401 -41.79 7.77 21.01
N LEU A 402 -41.28 8.21 19.86
CA LEU A 402 -41.60 9.53 19.29
C LEU A 402 -43.03 9.57 18.69
N MET A 403 -43.48 8.47 18.08
CA MET A 403 -44.82 8.38 17.50
C MET A 403 -45.93 8.25 18.56
N SER A 404 -45.66 7.62 19.70
CA SER A 404 -46.60 7.60 20.85
C SER A 404 -46.84 8.99 21.45
N VAL A 405 -45.90 9.93 21.31
CA VAL A 405 -46.06 11.32 21.78
C VAL A 405 -46.86 12.17 20.78
N VAL A 406 -46.81 11.85 19.48
CA VAL A 406 -47.59 12.55 18.44
C VAL A 406 -49.03 12.01 18.34
N ALA A 407 -49.27 10.74 18.67
CA ALA A 407 -50.61 10.16 18.73
C ALA A 407 -51.44 10.60 19.96
N ALA A 408 -50.81 11.23 20.96
CA ALA A 408 -51.49 11.68 22.17
C ALA A 408 -52.21 13.04 22.03
N SER A 409 -52.31 13.61 20.82
CA SER A 409 -52.99 14.90 20.61
C SER A 409 -53.91 14.91 19.39
N ARG A 410 -55.13 14.35 19.53
CA ARG A 410 -56.43 14.83 18.99
C ARG A 410 -57.48 13.71 19.06
N SER A 411 -58.51 13.93 19.86
CA SER A 411 -59.89 14.35 19.53
C SER A 411 -60.80 13.17 19.22
N GLU A 412 -61.67 12.88 20.18
CA GLU A 412 -62.80 11.95 20.12
C GLU A 412 -63.74 12.33 18.96
N ASP A 413 -63.57 11.69 17.80
CA ASP A 413 -64.69 11.42 16.91
C ASP A 413 -64.39 10.09 16.19
N ASP A 414 -64.92 9.04 16.81
CA ASP A 414 -64.68 7.64 16.55
C ASP A 414 -65.49 7.19 15.33
N THR A 415 -64.88 7.31 14.15
CA THR A 415 -65.26 6.48 13.01
C THR A 415 -64.02 5.74 12.56
N ASP A 416 -64.04 4.41 12.71
CA ASP A 416 -62.96 3.49 12.37
C ASP A 416 -62.59 3.64 10.88
N VAL A 417 -61.64 4.54 10.59
CA VAL A 417 -61.29 4.93 9.20
C VAL A 417 -60.59 3.78 8.45
N CYS A 418 -60.16 2.73 9.16
CA CYS A 418 -59.34 1.64 8.62
C CYS A 418 -59.84 0.26 9.04
N ASN A 419 -60.92 -0.23 8.44
CA ASN A 419 -61.36 -1.61 8.65
C ASN A 419 -60.49 -2.60 7.85
N LEU A 420 -59.29 -2.89 8.35
CA LEU A 420 -58.41 -3.93 7.82
C LEU A 420 -58.85 -5.35 8.23
N ALA A 421 -59.97 -5.52 8.95
CA ALA A 421 -60.40 -6.83 9.44
C ALA A 421 -60.67 -7.83 8.32
N ASN A 422 -61.10 -7.33 7.15
CA ASN A 422 -61.43 -8.17 5.98
C ASN A 422 -60.22 -8.47 5.07
N VAL A 423 -59.07 -7.83 5.30
CA VAL A 423 -57.86 -8.06 4.49
C VAL A 423 -57.26 -9.42 4.85
N ASN A 424 -57.42 -10.39 3.95
CA ASN A 424 -56.97 -11.77 4.14
C ASN A 424 -55.48 -11.95 3.77
N LEU A 425 -54.61 -11.83 4.77
CA LEU A 425 -53.16 -12.04 4.62
C LEU A 425 -52.78 -13.52 4.43
N ASP A 426 -53.66 -14.48 4.74
CA ASP A 426 -53.37 -15.90 4.52
C ASP A 426 -53.27 -16.24 3.01
N SER A 427 -53.80 -15.38 2.14
CA SER A 427 -53.65 -15.50 0.69
C SER A 427 -52.19 -15.38 0.20
N LEU A 428 -51.33 -14.73 1.01
CA LEU A 428 -49.88 -14.62 0.78
C LEU A 428 -49.11 -15.86 1.25
N LYS A 429 -49.71 -16.65 2.16
CA LYS A 429 -49.12 -17.86 2.74
C LYS A 429 -49.05 -18.96 1.68
N GLY A 430 -47.87 -19.55 1.47
CA GLY A 430 -47.59 -20.49 0.39
C GLY A 430 -46.86 -19.87 -0.81
N PRO A 431 -47.50 -19.03 -1.65
CA PRO A 431 -46.86 -18.41 -2.81
C PRO A 431 -45.62 -17.60 -2.42
N CYS A 432 -45.70 -16.87 -1.30
CA CYS A 432 -44.60 -16.03 -0.83
C CYS A 432 -43.67 -16.75 0.15
N ASP A 433 -44.12 -17.82 0.82
CA ASP A 433 -43.23 -18.70 1.58
C ASP A 433 -42.26 -19.48 0.65
N ALA A 434 -42.70 -19.77 -0.58
CA ALA A 434 -41.91 -20.41 -1.62
C ALA A 434 -40.89 -19.49 -2.33
N MET A 435 -40.93 -18.16 -2.12
CA MET A 435 -39.90 -17.24 -2.63
C MET A 435 -38.50 -17.54 -2.05
N ALA A 436 -38.44 -18.30 -0.95
CA ALA A 436 -37.20 -18.73 -0.33
C ALA A 436 -36.50 -19.92 -1.02
N SER A 437 -37.17 -20.66 -1.93
CA SER A 437 -36.65 -21.97 -2.37
C SER A 437 -36.69 -22.30 -3.88
N ASN A 438 -37.43 -21.59 -4.75
CA ASN A 438 -37.43 -21.90 -6.19
C ASN A 438 -37.61 -20.68 -7.13
N LEU A 439 -36.77 -20.60 -8.17
CA LEU A 439 -36.67 -19.50 -9.16
C LEU A 439 -37.88 -19.32 -10.12
N GLY A 440 -38.92 -20.16 -10.04
CA GLY A 440 -40.04 -20.15 -10.99
C GLY A 440 -41.36 -19.56 -10.50
N ARG A 441 -41.52 -19.29 -9.19
CA ARG A 441 -42.81 -18.82 -8.61
C ARG A 441 -42.80 -17.36 -8.13
N GLY A 442 -41.73 -16.61 -8.41
CA GLY A 442 -41.61 -15.20 -8.02
C GLY A 442 -42.77 -14.34 -8.51
N GLY A 443 -43.20 -14.53 -9.77
CA GLY A 443 -44.29 -13.76 -10.37
C GLY A 443 -45.66 -13.98 -9.72
N GLU A 444 -45.95 -15.17 -9.17
CA GLU A 444 -47.22 -15.45 -8.51
C GLU A 444 -47.33 -14.71 -7.16
N CYS A 445 -46.22 -14.64 -6.41
CA CYS A 445 -46.20 -13.85 -5.18
C CYS A 445 -46.25 -12.34 -5.47
N CYS A 446 -45.54 -11.84 -6.50
CA CYS A 446 -45.63 -10.43 -6.91
C CYS A 446 -47.08 -10.05 -7.27
N SER A 447 -47.74 -10.84 -8.12
CA SER A 447 -49.12 -10.58 -8.54
C SER A 447 -50.12 -10.63 -7.38
N LYS A 448 -49.92 -11.52 -6.40
CA LYS A 448 -50.78 -11.57 -5.21
C LYS A 448 -50.57 -10.39 -4.26
N ILE A 449 -49.34 -9.90 -4.14
CA ILE A 449 -49.05 -8.67 -3.39
C ILE A 449 -49.69 -7.48 -4.12
N ASP A 450 -49.55 -7.39 -5.44
CA ASP A 450 -50.17 -6.32 -6.23
C ASP A 450 -51.69 -6.33 -6.11
N ALA A 451 -52.32 -7.51 -6.15
CA ALA A 451 -53.76 -7.67 -5.97
C ALA A 451 -54.22 -7.28 -4.56
N LEU A 452 -53.48 -7.69 -3.52
CA LEU A 452 -53.76 -7.28 -2.14
C LEU A 452 -53.63 -5.76 -1.97
N MET A 453 -52.64 -5.15 -2.63
CA MET A 453 -52.42 -3.70 -2.57
C MET A 453 -53.51 -2.94 -3.33
N ALA A 454 -53.97 -3.46 -4.46
CA ALA A 454 -55.13 -2.92 -5.16
C ALA A 454 -56.40 -3.02 -4.31
N GLU A 455 -56.63 -4.15 -3.63
CA GLU A 455 -57.78 -4.34 -2.72
C GLU A 455 -57.74 -3.36 -1.53
N VAL A 456 -56.56 -3.09 -0.99
CA VAL A 456 -56.37 -2.11 0.09
C VAL A 456 -56.58 -0.67 -0.40
N LEU A 457 -56.21 -0.37 -1.66
CA LEU A 457 -56.31 0.98 -2.23
C LEU A 457 -57.72 1.30 -2.78
N ASP A 458 -58.43 0.31 -3.31
CA ASP A 458 -59.81 0.47 -3.80
C ASP A 458 -60.81 0.68 -2.64
N ASN A 459 -60.43 0.29 -1.42
CA ASN A 459 -61.12 0.70 -0.20
C ASN A 459 -60.80 2.19 0.09
N SER A 460 -61.58 3.05 -0.58
CA SER A 460 -61.48 4.50 -0.81
C SER A 460 -61.17 5.48 0.34
N ARG A 461 -60.38 5.15 1.37
CA ARG A 461 -59.81 6.10 2.35
C ARG A 461 -58.45 5.65 2.89
N PHE A 462 -57.55 5.20 2.01
CA PHE A 462 -56.18 4.87 2.44
C PHE A 462 -55.41 6.14 2.85
N ASN A 463 -55.39 6.42 4.15
CA ASN A 463 -54.62 7.51 4.74
C ASN A 463 -53.33 6.98 5.42
N GLN A 464 -52.51 7.88 5.94
CA GLN A 464 -51.24 7.53 6.58
C GLN A 464 -51.42 6.57 7.77
N GLU A 465 -52.54 6.65 8.49
CA GLU A 465 -52.86 5.80 9.64
C GLU A 465 -53.21 4.36 9.22
N CYS A 466 -53.97 4.20 8.13
CA CYS A 466 -54.17 2.91 7.45
C CYS A 466 -52.85 2.25 7.03
N GLY A 467 -51.91 3.05 6.50
CA GLY A 467 -50.59 2.56 6.13
C GLY A 467 -49.81 1.99 7.31
N VAL A 468 -49.85 2.66 8.47
CA VAL A 468 -49.21 2.18 9.70
C VAL A 468 -49.88 0.91 10.22
N GLN A 469 -51.21 0.84 10.24
CA GLN A 469 -51.94 -0.35 10.70
C GLN A 469 -51.69 -1.56 9.78
N LEU A 470 -51.63 -1.36 8.46
CA LEU A 470 -51.31 -2.42 7.51
C LEU A 470 -49.87 -2.94 7.72
N LEU A 471 -48.90 -2.04 7.88
CA LEU A 471 -47.51 -2.41 8.14
C LEU A 471 -47.35 -3.15 9.46
N ASN A 472 -48.03 -2.71 10.52
CA ASN A 472 -48.08 -3.45 11.79
C ASN A 472 -48.70 -4.84 11.62
N LYS A 473 -49.78 -4.96 10.84
CA LYS A 473 -50.42 -6.25 10.58
C LYS A 473 -49.51 -7.18 9.77
N ILE A 474 -48.76 -6.67 8.78
CA ILE A 474 -47.75 -7.43 8.02
C ILE A 474 -46.59 -7.87 8.92
N ALA A 475 -46.09 -6.98 9.78
CA ALA A 475 -44.99 -7.27 10.69
C ALA A 475 -45.38 -8.32 11.75
N MET A 476 -46.57 -8.19 12.34
CA MET A 476 -47.08 -9.12 13.37
C MET A 476 -47.36 -10.52 12.83
N ASN A 477 -47.63 -10.66 11.53
CA ASN A 477 -47.85 -11.96 10.89
C ASN A 477 -46.55 -12.59 10.32
N GLY A 478 -45.37 -12.03 10.63
CA GLY A 478 -44.08 -12.64 10.28
C GLY A 478 -43.64 -12.42 8.83
N TYR A 479 -44.20 -11.42 8.15
CA TYR A 479 -43.92 -11.13 6.73
C TYR A 479 -42.96 -9.96 6.40
N PRO A 480 -42.08 -9.44 7.29
CA PRO A 480 -41.20 -8.32 6.92
C PRO A 480 -40.18 -8.69 5.83
N MET A 481 -39.91 -9.98 5.62
CA MET A 481 -39.07 -10.47 4.52
C MET A 481 -39.77 -10.38 3.15
N ILE A 482 -41.11 -10.47 3.10
CA ILE A 482 -41.88 -10.37 1.85
C ILE A 482 -41.77 -8.95 1.27
N ALA A 483 -41.80 -7.93 2.12
CA ALA A 483 -41.62 -6.53 1.72
C ALA A 483 -40.26 -6.28 1.03
N LEU A 484 -39.19 -6.86 1.57
CA LEU A 484 -37.83 -6.72 1.02
C LEU A 484 -37.67 -7.52 -0.28
N ASP A 485 -38.20 -8.74 -0.33
CA ASP A 485 -38.14 -9.59 -1.52
C ASP A 485 -39.00 -9.02 -2.67
N TYR A 486 -40.14 -8.38 -2.36
CA TYR A 486 -40.99 -7.72 -3.36
C TYR A 486 -40.26 -6.54 -4.03
N VAL A 487 -39.55 -5.71 -3.24
CA VAL A 487 -38.76 -4.59 -3.80
C VAL A 487 -37.63 -5.09 -4.70
N ASP A 488 -36.94 -6.16 -4.31
CA ASP A 488 -35.80 -6.68 -5.09
C ASP A 488 -36.26 -7.44 -6.34
N LYS A 489 -37.26 -8.31 -6.21
CA LYS A 489 -37.67 -9.25 -7.28
C LYS A 489 -38.77 -8.69 -8.17
N CYS A 490 -39.77 -8.01 -7.61
CA CYS A 490 -40.94 -7.55 -8.37
C CYS A 490 -40.69 -6.17 -9.01
N LEU A 491 -40.15 -5.20 -8.26
CA LEU A 491 -39.84 -3.86 -8.80
C LEU A 491 -38.55 -3.84 -9.63
N GLY A 492 -37.67 -4.83 -9.45
CA GLY A 492 -36.40 -4.96 -10.19
C GLY A 492 -36.56 -5.37 -11.66
N GLU A 493 -37.66 -6.01 -12.04
CA GLU A 493 -37.94 -6.40 -13.43
C GLU A 493 -38.51 -5.25 -14.27
N GLU A 494 -39.44 -4.46 -13.74
CA GLU A 494 -39.91 -3.22 -14.40
C GLU A 494 -38.77 -2.23 -14.62
N ARG A 495 -37.85 -2.09 -13.66
CA ARG A 495 -36.67 -1.22 -13.80
C ARG A 495 -35.72 -1.68 -14.91
N ARG A 496 -35.57 -2.99 -15.09
CA ARG A 496 -34.77 -3.59 -16.18
C ARG A 496 -35.46 -3.43 -17.53
N ALA A 497 -36.78 -3.54 -17.59
CA ALA A 497 -37.57 -3.28 -18.80
C ALA A 497 -37.49 -1.80 -19.23
N LEU A 498 -37.60 -0.85 -18.29
CA LEU A 498 -37.45 0.59 -18.56
C LEU A 498 -36.03 0.98 -19.00
N GLN A 499 -35.00 0.33 -18.45
CA GLN A 499 -33.61 0.55 -18.90
C GLN A 499 -33.34 -0.06 -20.28
N ALA A 500 -33.96 -1.18 -20.63
CA ALA A 500 -33.84 -1.77 -21.97
C ALA A 500 -34.48 -0.89 -23.06
N VAL A 501 -35.59 -0.22 -22.75
CA VAL A 501 -36.23 0.76 -23.64
C VAL A 501 -35.36 2.03 -23.79
N SER A 502 -34.65 2.43 -22.74
CA SER A 502 -33.71 3.57 -22.80
C SER A 502 -32.39 3.27 -23.53
N SER A 503 -32.08 1.99 -23.78
CA SER A 503 -30.82 1.55 -24.41
C SER A 503 -30.89 1.39 -25.93
N SER A 504 -32.09 1.46 -26.52
CA SER A 504 -32.30 1.25 -27.97
C SER A 504 -32.21 2.52 -28.81
N SER A 505 -31.97 3.69 -28.20
CA SER A 505 -31.76 4.95 -28.92
C SER A 505 -30.29 5.38 -28.93
N SER A 506 -29.40 4.59 -29.55
CA SER A 506 -28.06 5.08 -29.90
C SER A 506 -28.00 5.39 -31.41
N VAL A 507 -28.17 6.68 -31.69
CA VAL A 507 -28.00 7.33 -32.99
C VAL A 507 -26.59 7.09 -33.53
N THR A 508 -26.49 6.55 -34.74
CA THR A 508 -25.22 6.37 -35.47
C THR A 508 -24.76 7.72 -36.03
N THR A 509 -23.81 8.37 -35.38
CA THR A 509 -23.14 9.58 -35.92
C THR A 509 -22.17 9.20 -37.03
N LYS A 510 -22.52 9.49 -38.28
CA LYS A 510 -21.60 9.56 -39.43
C LYS A 510 -21.00 10.96 -39.53
N THR A 511 -19.68 11.03 -39.69
CA THR A 511 -18.86 12.22 -39.97
C THR A 511 -19.20 12.85 -41.33
N PRO A 512 -19.32 14.19 -41.47
CA PRO A 512 -19.59 14.83 -42.74
C PRO A 512 -18.33 15.45 -43.42
N THR A 513 -18.27 15.30 -44.73
CA THR A 513 -17.38 16.02 -45.68
C THR A 513 -18.15 17.23 -46.27
N PRO A 514 -17.51 18.37 -46.62
CA PRO A 514 -18.23 19.64 -46.76
C PRO A 514 -18.72 20.00 -48.19
N THR A 515 -19.65 20.97 -48.19
CA THR A 515 -20.10 21.93 -49.24
C THR A 515 -21.10 21.48 -50.33
N PRO A 516 -21.89 22.40 -50.96
CA PRO A 516 -22.44 23.69 -50.53
C PRO A 516 -23.94 23.95 -50.89
N THR A 517 -24.54 24.98 -50.24
CA THR A 517 -25.64 25.88 -50.69
C THR A 517 -27.04 25.35 -51.07
N GLY A 518 -28.08 25.88 -50.40
CA GLY A 518 -29.41 26.05 -51.00
C GLY A 518 -30.63 26.12 -50.05
N LYS A 519 -31.23 27.33 -49.93
CA LYS A 519 -32.68 27.69 -49.82
C LYS A 519 -33.65 26.79 -49.02
N SER A 520 -34.26 27.29 -47.93
CA SER A 520 -35.60 27.93 -47.86
C SER A 520 -36.80 26.97 -47.86
N THR A 521 -37.56 26.90 -46.74
CA THR A 521 -38.98 27.34 -46.59
C THR A 521 -39.63 26.76 -45.32
N ASP A 522 -40.62 27.52 -44.83
CA ASP A 522 -41.51 27.31 -43.68
C ASP A 522 -42.29 25.99 -43.65
N LYS A 523 -42.72 25.56 -42.45
CA LYS A 523 -44.14 25.28 -42.13
C LYS A 523 -44.39 24.88 -40.65
N THR A 524 -45.15 25.75 -39.99
CA THR A 524 -46.41 25.55 -39.24
C THR A 524 -46.61 24.30 -38.34
N ALA A 525 -47.04 24.60 -37.10
CA ALA A 525 -47.51 23.73 -36.01
C ALA A 525 -48.80 22.93 -36.35
N PRO A 526 -49.28 22.01 -35.49
CA PRO A 526 -50.10 22.44 -34.33
C PRO A 526 -50.01 21.59 -33.04
N SER A 527 -50.55 22.20 -31.99
CA SER A 527 -50.87 21.73 -30.65
C SER A 527 -51.72 20.46 -30.57
N SER A 528 -51.59 19.72 -29.45
CA SER A 528 -52.78 19.23 -28.74
C SER A 528 -52.50 19.02 -27.25
N HIS A 529 -53.46 19.46 -26.44
CA HIS A 529 -53.58 19.22 -25.01
C HIS A 529 -53.95 17.75 -24.73
N SER A 530 -53.41 17.17 -23.66
CA SER A 530 -54.18 16.23 -22.84
C SER A 530 -53.71 16.27 -21.39
N SER A 531 -54.70 16.43 -20.52
CA SER A 531 -54.63 16.40 -19.06
C SER A 531 -55.01 14.99 -18.58
N THR A 532 -54.23 14.42 -17.66
CA THR A 532 -54.69 13.37 -16.73
C THR A 532 -53.82 13.36 -15.46
N PRO A 533 -54.40 13.54 -14.26
CA PRO A 533 -53.73 13.29 -12.99
C PRO A 533 -54.12 11.89 -12.48
N ALA A 534 -53.30 10.88 -12.77
CA ALA A 534 -53.55 9.52 -12.24
C ALA A 534 -52.27 8.72 -11.94
N ALA A 535 -51.10 9.35 -11.92
CA ALA A 535 -49.82 8.68 -11.68
C ALA A 535 -49.19 8.96 -10.31
N ALA A 536 -49.77 9.83 -9.47
CA ALA A 536 -49.10 10.28 -8.24
C ALA A 536 -49.24 9.32 -7.05
N ILE A 537 -50.29 8.49 -7.00
CA ILE A 537 -50.59 7.62 -5.85
C ILE A 537 -49.68 6.36 -5.80
N PRO A 538 -49.36 5.67 -6.92
CA PRO A 538 -48.42 4.54 -6.89
C PRO A 538 -46.99 4.96 -6.49
N ILE A 539 -46.59 6.18 -6.87
CA ILE A 539 -45.25 6.72 -6.59
C ILE A 539 -45.07 7.02 -5.08
N LEU A 540 -46.09 7.53 -4.41
CA LEU A 540 -46.04 7.83 -2.97
C LEU A 540 -45.90 6.55 -2.11
N MET A 541 -46.51 5.44 -2.50
CA MET A 541 -46.38 4.16 -1.79
C MET A 541 -45.10 3.38 -2.17
N GLN A 542 -44.64 3.46 -3.42
CA GLN A 542 -43.31 2.98 -3.81
C GLN A 542 -42.22 3.73 -3.04
N LEU A 543 -42.40 5.03 -2.80
CA LEU A 543 -41.55 5.83 -1.91
C LEU A 543 -41.70 5.39 -0.45
N ALA A 544 -42.91 5.12 0.06
CA ALA A 544 -43.10 4.65 1.43
C ALA A 544 -42.43 3.28 1.69
N PHE A 545 -42.55 2.32 0.77
CA PHE A 545 -41.83 1.04 0.86
C PHE A 545 -40.33 1.20 0.64
N ALA A 546 -39.88 2.13 -0.22
CA ALA A 546 -38.47 2.48 -0.33
C ALA A 546 -37.95 3.12 0.95
N PHE A 547 -38.72 3.99 1.63
CA PHE A 547 -38.36 4.61 2.90
C PHE A 547 -38.36 3.61 4.05
N VAL A 548 -39.29 2.66 4.09
CA VAL A 548 -39.29 1.54 5.05
C VAL A 548 -38.10 0.60 4.79
N ALA A 549 -37.80 0.29 3.54
CA ALA A 549 -36.62 -0.49 3.18
C ALA A 549 -35.31 0.27 3.53
N ILE A 550 -35.24 1.58 3.28
CA ILE A 550 -34.13 2.46 3.66
C ILE A 550 -34.00 2.53 5.19
N ALA A 551 -35.09 2.68 5.93
CA ALA A 551 -35.09 2.70 7.40
C ALA A 551 -34.73 1.34 8.03
N LEU A 552 -34.95 0.23 7.33
CA LEU A 552 -34.50 -1.11 7.72
C LEU A 552 -33.07 -1.42 7.24
N LEU A 553 -32.55 -0.66 6.26
CA LEU A 553 -31.21 -0.81 5.70
C LEU A 553 -30.17 0.13 6.34
N HIS A 554 -30.59 1.26 6.91
CA HIS A 554 -29.80 2.16 7.76
C HIS A 554 -29.91 1.78 9.24
#